data_AF-A0A3S4EJC9-F1
#
_entry.id   AF-A0A3S4EJC9-F1
#
_cell.length_a   1.000
_cell.length_b   1.000
_cell.length_c   1.000
_cell.angle_alpha   90.00
_cell.angle_beta   90.00
_cell.angle_gamma   90.00
#
_symmetry.space_group_name_H-M   'P 1'
#
loop_
_entity.id
_entity.type
_entity.pdbx_description
1 polymer ?
#
loop_
_entity_poly.entity_id
_entity_poly.type
_entity_poly.pdbx_seq_one_letter_code
_entity_poly.pdbx_strand_id
1 'polypeptide(L)'
;MSRITLALLVGLMAVAPALAQDAPQPASQGEVTIDPRASLTVQPKSASLLMGLYATQATLDICAVPPVEPASTNMSAHRRQLEAGLGLNESAGEEAYQDVRADVEKAGVDCADASTDRQQADAVLALYSGQR
;
A
#
# COMPACT_ATOMS: atom_id res chain seq x y z
N MET A 1 11.46 40.86 55.48
CA MET A 1 10.10 40.31 55.70
C MET A 1 10.26 38.85 56.08
N SER A 2 9.87 38.50 57.31
CA SER A 2 9.93 37.15 57.88
C SER A 2 8.52 36.56 57.92
N ARG A 3 8.40 35.25 57.64
CA ARG A 3 7.33 34.27 58.01
C ARG A 3 7.60 32.99 57.21
N ILE A 4 8.32 31.98 57.70
CA ILE A 4 8.03 30.99 58.77
C ILE A 4 7.04 29.91 58.30
N THR A 5 7.58 28.66 58.27
CA THR A 5 6.99 27.31 58.49
C THR A 5 6.02 26.69 57.45
N LEU A 6 6.33 25.50 56.89
CA LEU A 6 6.13 24.12 57.45
C LEU A 6 4.69 23.67 57.15
N ALA A 7 4.33 22.45 56.73
CA ALA A 7 4.94 21.15 56.68
C ALA A 7 4.12 20.34 55.64
N LEU A 8 4.73 19.41 54.91
CA LEU A 8 4.55 17.98 55.15
C LEU A 8 3.09 17.49 55.02
N LEU A 9 2.73 17.00 53.82
CA LEU A 9 1.73 15.95 53.67
C LEU A 9 2.35 14.83 52.83
N VAL A 10 2.90 13.88 53.58
CA VAL A 10 3.28 12.55 53.18
C VAL A 10 2.02 11.77 52.79
N GLY A 11 2.13 11.00 51.71
CA GLY A 11 1.36 9.77 51.55
C GLY A 11 0.17 9.87 50.62
N LEU A 12 0.26 9.23 49.46
CA LEU A 12 -0.24 7.85 49.37
C LEU A 12 0.44 7.16 48.19
N MET A 13 0.94 5.95 48.45
CA MET A 13 1.27 4.99 47.41
C MET A 13 0.07 4.81 46.49
N ALA A 14 0.28 5.00 45.19
CA ALA A 14 -0.41 4.22 44.19
C ALA A 14 0.69 3.51 43.41
N VAL A 15 0.96 2.27 43.82
CA VAL A 15 1.70 1.30 43.04
C VAL A 15 0.86 1.06 41.79
N ALA A 16 1.13 1.80 40.72
CA ALA A 16 0.62 1.42 39.41
C ALA A 16 1.32 0.10 39.06
N PRO A 17 0.57 -0.97 38.74
CA PRO A 17 1.21 -2.17 38.24
C PRO A 17 1.90 -1.77 36.95
N ALA A 18 3.17 -2.11 36.83
CA ALA A 18 3.80 -2.18 35.52
C ALA A 18 2.90 -3.07 34.68
N LEU A 19 2.17 -2.48 33.73
CA LEU A 19 1.57 -3.24 32.65
C LEU A 19 2.76 -3.82 31.90
N ALA A 20 3.10 -5.05 32.25
CA ALA A 20 3.98 -5.90 31.48
C ALA A 20 3.48 -5.81 30.04
N GLN A 21 4.28 -5.20 29.18
CA GLN A 21 4.08 -5.23 27.77
C GLN A 21 4.14 -6.72 27.41
N ASP A 22 3.01 -7.31 27.06
CA ASP A 22 2.94 -8.59 26.38
C ASP A 22 3.57 -8.37 25.00
N ALA A 23 4.90 -8.28 25.00
CA ALA A 23 5.69 -8.24 23.80
C ALA A 23 5.43 -9.59 23.12
N PRO A 24 4.97 -9.60 21.86
CA PRO A 24 4.80 -10.84 21.13
C PRO A 24 6.11 -11.62 21.22
N GLN A 25 6.04 -12.83 21.77
CA GLN A 25 7.18 -13.73 21.79
C GLN A 25 7.68 -13.87 20.33
N PRO A 26 8.96 -13.60 20.03
CA PRO A 26 9.46 -13.73 18.67
C PRO A 26 9.13 -15.14 18.20
N ALA A 27 8.38 -15.22 17.09
CA ALA A 27 8.04 -16.49 16.48
C ALA A 27 9.33 -17.31 16.33
N SER A 28 9.29 -18.58 16.75
CA SER A 28 10.36 -19.55 16.51
C SER A 28 10.87 -19.35 15.09
N GLN A 29 12.12 -18.93 14.94
CA GLN A 29 12.76 -18.75 13.64
C GLN A 29 12.81 -20.11 12.97
N GLY A 30 11.80 -20.40 12.13
CA GLY A 30 11.80 -21.60 11.32
C GLY A 30 13.10 -21.65 10.52
N GLU A 31 13.73 -22.82 10.46
CA GLU A 31 14.97 -23.02 9.71
C GLU A 31 14.71 -22.73 8.23
N VAL A 32 15.15 -21.56 7.75
CA VAL A 32 15.02 -21.15 6.35
C VAL A 32 16.10 -21.88 5.56
N THR A 33 15.72 -22.99 4.93
CA THR A 33 16.60 -23.70 4.00
C THR A 33 16.55 -23.02 2.64
N ILE A 34 17.66 -22.40 2.23
CA ILE A 34 17.82 -21.81 0.88
C ILE A 34 18.36 -22.90 -0.05
N ASP A 35 17.59 -23.30 -1.06
CA ASP A 35 18.09 -24.13 -2.16
C ASP A 35 18.62 -23.22 -3.29
N PRO A 36 19.94 -23.10 -3.48
CA PRO A 36 20.52 -22.27 -4.54
C PRO A 36 20.29 -22.84 -5.94
N ARG A 37 19.75 -24.06 -6.07
CA ARG A 37 19.43 -24.70 -7.36
C ARG A 37 17.94 -24.60 -7.71
N ALA A 38 17.12 -24.06 -6.84
CA ALA A 38 15.72 -23.78 -7.13
C ALA A 38 15.60 -22.71 -8.23
N SER A 39 14.90 -23.02 -9.32
CA SER A 39 14.61 -22.03 -10.36
C SER A 39 13.54 -21.06 -9.87
N LEU A 40 13.90 -19.78 -9.75
CA LEU A 40 12.95 -18.71 -9.47
C LEU A 40 12.34 -18.23 -10.79
N THR A 41 11.01 -18.25 -10.89
CA THR A 41 10.30 -17.52 -11.95
C THR A 41 10.41 -16.04 -11.66
N VAL A 42 11.41 -15.38 -12.24
CA VAL A 42 11.56 -13.92 -12.15
C VAL A 42 10.63 -13.29 -13.17
N GLN A 43 9.58 -12.62 -12.71
CA GLN A 43 8.76 -11.80 -13.60
C GLN A 43 9.57 -10.60 -14.11
N PRO A 44 9.46 -10.24 -15.39
CA PRO A 44 10.11 -9.03 -15.89
C PRO A 44 9.53 -7.81 -15.18
N LYS A 45 10.38 -6.82 -14.88
CA LYS A 45 9.97 -5.59 -14.19
C LYS A 45 8.78 -4.90 -14.85
N SER A 46 8.68 -4.94 -16.18
CA SER A 46 7.55 -4.39 -16.94
C SER A 46 6.22 -5.08 -16.63
N ALA A 47 6.21 -6.38 -16.38
CA ALA A 47 5.00 -7.11 -15.97
C ALA A 47 4.55 -6.67 -14.57
N SER A 48 5.46 -6.56 -13.61
CA SER A 48 5.12 -6.07 -12.26
C SER A 48 4.61 -4.63 -12.29
N LEU A 49 5.20 -3.77 -13.14
CA LEU A 49 4.72 -2.40 -13.33
C LEU A 49 3.33 -2.35 -13.96
N LEU A 50 3.06 -3.17 -14.98
CA LEU A 50 1.74 -3.23 -15.61
C LEU A 50 0.68 -3.69 -14.61
N MET A 51 0.99 -4.71 -13.81
CA MET A 51 0.10 -5.21 -12.76
C MET A 51 -0.21 -4.13 -11.71
N GLY A 52 0.80 -3.39 -11.24
CA GLY A 52 0.60 -2.27 -10.32
C GLY A 52 -0.23 -1.14 -10.94
N LEU A 53 -0.05 -0.89 -12.24
CA LEU A 53 -0.82 0.10 -12.98
C LEU A 53 -2.29 -0.31 -13.14
N TYR A 54 -2.56 -1.57 -13.48
CA TYR A 54 -3.92 -2.12 -13.50
C TYR A 54 -4.56 -2.06 -12.12
N ALA A 55 -3.85 -2.42 -11.06
CA ALA A 55 -4.38 -2.35 -9.71
C ALA A 55 -4.73 -0.91 -9.32
N THR A 56 -3.87 0.06 -9.65
CA THR A 56 -4.15 1.48 -9.41
C THR A 56 -5.38 1.94 -10.19
N GLN A 57 -5.46 1.58 -11.47
CA GLN A 57 -6.62 1.91 -12.30
C GLN A 57 -7.91 1.28 -11.76
N ALA A 58 -7.85 0.01 -11.35
CA ALA A 58 -8.98 -0.68 -10.74
C ALA A 58 -9.42 -0.02 -9.43
N THR A 59 -8.50 0.39 -8.56
CA THR A 59 -8.81 1.15 -7.34
C THR A 59 -9.56 2.45 -7.66
N LEU A 60 -9.09 3.21 -8.65
CA LEU A 60 -9.74 4.45 -9.07
C LEU A 60 -11.14 4.20 -9.62
N ASP A 61 -11.30 3.17 -10.46
CA ASP A 61 -12.59 2.81 -11.06
C ASP A 61 -13.59 2.30 -10.00
N ILE A 62 -13.15 1.42 -9.08
CA ILE A 62 -14.00 0.87 -8.00
C ILE A 62 -14.43 1.98 -7.05
N CYS A 63 -13.52 2.89 -6.70
CA CYS A 63 -13.83 4.04 -5.86
C CYS A 63 -14.51 5.20 -6.62
N ALA A 64 -14.86 5.01 -7.90
CA ALA A 64 -15.51 5.98 -8.76
C ALA A 64 -14.82 7.35 -8.78
N VAL A 65 -13.48 7.35 -8.76
CA VAL A 65 -12.67 8.56 -8.82
C VAL A 65 -12.74 9.13 -10.23
N PRO A 66 -13.13 10.40 -10.41
CA PRO A 66 -13.17 10.99 -11.73
C PRO A 66 -11.76 11.04 -12.34
N PRO A 67 -11.63 10.85 -13.66
CA PRO A 67 -10.34 10.94 -14.33
C PRO A 67 -9.73 12.34 -14.15
N VAL A 68 -8.48 12.37 -13.69
CA VAL A 68 -7.69 13.59 -13.53
C VAL A 68 -6.75 13.73 -14.72
N GLU A 69 -6.80 14.86 -15.43
CA GLU A 69 -5.90 15.16 -16.56
C GLU A 69 -4.75 16.07 -16.13
N PRO A 70 -3.53 15.89 -16.69
CA PRO A 70 -3.17 14.97 -17.79
C PRO A 70 -2.86 13.53 -17.34
N ALA A 71 -3.03 13.21 -16.05
CA ALA A 71 -2.60 11.94 -15.48
C ALA A 71 -3.27 10.73 -16.14
N SER A 72 -4.59 10.77 -16.35
CA SER A 72 -5.36 9.65 -16.90
C SER A 72 -4.94 9.33 -18.33
N THR A 73 -4.70 10.36 -19.15
CA THR A 73 -4.13 10.20 -20.50
C THR A 73 -2.72 9.59 -20.44
N ASN A 74 -1.83 10.13 -19.61
CA ASN A 74 -0.45 9.66 -19.50
C ASN A 74 -0.37 8.22 -18.96
N MET A 75 -1.23 7.90 -18.00
CA MET A 75 -1.35 6.57 -17.40
C MET A 75 -1.79 5.55 -18.45
N SER A 76 -2.85 5.88 -19.22
CA SER A 76 -3.34 5.05 -20.32
C SER A 76 -2.30 4.83 -21.42
N ALA A 77 -1.52 5.86 -21.77
CA ALA A 77 -0.44 5.74 -22.74
C ALA A 77 0.69 4.81 -22.25
N HIS A 78 1.09 4.95 -20.98
CA HIS A 78 2.12 4.08 -20.40
C HIS A 78 1.64 2.64 -20.25
N ARG A 79 0.36 2.42 -19.93
CA ARG A 79 -0.27 1.10 -19.90
C ARG A 79 -0.13 0.39 -21.24
N ARG A 80 -0.54 1.05 -22.34
CA ARG A 80 -0.39 0.52 -23.71
C ARG A 80 1.06 0.24 -24.09
N GLN A 81 1.99 1.07 -23.65
CA GLN A 81 3.42 0.85 -23.88
C GLN A 81 3.91 -0.42 -23.16
N LEU A 82 3.48 -0.64 -21.92
CA LEU A 82 3.84 -1.83 -21.14
C LEU A 82 3.18 -3.09 -21.72
N GLU A 83 1.91 -3.02 -22.08
CA GLU A 83 1.17 -4.10 -22.79
C GLU A 83 1.90 -4.51 -24.06
N ALA A 84 2.22 -3.55 -24.94
CA ALA A 84 2.95 -3.81 -26.18
C ALA A 84 4.34 -4.39 -25.93
N GLY A 85 5.05 -3.89 -24.91
CA GLY A 85 6.36 -4.40 -24.50
C GLY A 85 6.33 -5.84 -23.97
N LEU A 86 5.17 -6.32 -23.52
CA LEU A 86 4.92 -7.70 -23.09
C LEU A 86 4.29 -8.56 -24.19
N GLY A 87 4.04 -8.00 -25.37
CA GLY A 87 3.38 -8.70 -26.47
C GLY A 87 1.88 -8.91 -26.27
N LEU A 88 1.25 -8.14 -25.37
CA LEU A 88 -0.20 -8.14 -25.19
C LEU A 88 -0.86 -7.29 -26.28
N ASN A 89 -1.91 -7.83 -26.89
CA ASN A 89 -2.82 -7.05 -27.71
C ASN A 89 -3.93 -6.45 -26.84
N GLU A 90 -4.76 -5.57 -27.42
CA GLU A 90 -5.81 -4.86 -26.70
C GLU A 90 -6.80 -5.80 -25.97
N SER A 91 -7.24 -6.88 -26.62
CA SER A 91 -8.15 -7.86 -26.01
C SER A 91 -7.51 -8.56 -24.81
N ALA A 92 -6.27 -9.01 -24.95
CA ALA A 92 -5.55 -9.67 -23.87
C ALA A 92 -5.23 -8.70 -22.71
N GLY A 93 -4.95 -7.43 -23.02
CA GLY A 93 -4.76 -6.39 -22.02
C GLY A 93 -6.02 -6.12 -21.22
N GLU A 94 -7.18 -6.02 -21.89
CA GLU A 94 -8.48 -5.82 -21.25
C GLU A 94 -8.86 -7.02 -20.38
N GLU A 95 -8.69 -8.25 -20.87
CA GLU A 95 -8.92 -9.48 -20.06
C GLU A 95 -8.06 -9.47 -18.80
N ALA A 96 -6.76 -9.18 -18.92
CA ALA A 96 -5.86 -9.08 -17.77
C ALA A 96 -6.25 -7.96 -16.81
N TYR A 97 -6.72 -6.81 -17.32
CA TYR A 97 -7.22 -5.72 -16.48
C TYR A 97 -8.44 -6.15 -15.66
N GLN A 98 -9.40 -6.85 -16.29
CA GLN A 98 -10.61 -7.31 -15.60
C GLN A 98 -10.30 -8.35 -14.52
N ASP A 99 -9.34 -9.24 -14.76
CA ASP A 99 -8.87 -10.19 -13.74
C ASP A 99 -8.29 -9.45 -12.52
N VAL A 100 -7.42 -8.46 -12.75
CA VAL A 100 -6.84 -7.64 -11.68
C VAL A 100 -7.92 -6.84 -10.94
N ARG A 101 -8.87 -6.27 -11.67
CA ARG A 101 -9.97 -5.51 -11.08
C ARG A 101 -10.81 -6.40 -10.16
N ALA A 102 -11.12 -7.62 -10.58
CA ALA A 102 -11.84 -8.59 -9.75
C ALA A 102 -11.05 -8.94 -8.48
N ASP A 103 -9.73 -9.09 -8.57
CA ASP A 103 -8.88 -9.33 -7.41
C ASP A 103 -8.83 -8.12 -6.45
N VAL A 104 -8.77 -6.89 -6.97
CA VAL A 104 -8.82 -5.65 -6.15
C VAL A 104 -10.19 -5.51 -5.47
N GLU A 105 -11.28 -5.77 -6.18
CA GLU A 105 -12.62 -5.73 -5.61
C GLU A 105 -12.78 -6.77 -4.49
N LYS A 106 -12.28 -8.00 -4.72
CA LYS A 106 -12.27 -9.07 -3.73
C LYS A 106 -11.39 -8.75 -2.51
N ALA A 107 -10.29 -8.03 -2.70
CA ALA A 107 -9.42 -7.59 -1.61
C ALA A 107 -10.11 -6.56 -0.69
N GLY A 108 -11.18 -5.91 -1.15
CA GLY A 108 -11.98 -4.99 -0.34
C GLY A 108 -11.31 -3.63 -0.17
N VAL A 109 -10.97 -2.98 -1.28
CA VAL A 109 -10.34 -1.65 -1.31
C VAL A 109 -11.11 -0.62 -0.46
N ASP A 110 -10.39 0.15 0.35
CA ASP A 110 -10.97 1.23 1.16
C ASP A 110 -11.03 2.53 0.35
N CYS A 111 -12.23 2.96 -0.01
CA CYS A 111 -12.46 4.15 -0.81
C CYS A 111 -12.55 5.46 -0.02
N ALA A 112 -12.38 5.45 1.31
CA ALA A 112 -12.33 6.69 2.08
C ALA A 112 -11.13 7.56 1.63
N ASP A 113 -11.30 8.87 1.46
CA ASP A 113 -10.23 9.75 0.96
C ASP A 113 -8.95 9.73 1.83
N ALA A 114 -9.10 9.45 3.13
CA ALA A 114 -7.99 9.31 4.07
C ALA A 114 -7.42 7.89 4.15
N SER A 115 -7.93 6.93 3.39
CA SER A 115 -7.42 5.56 3.38
C SER A 115 -6.03 5.49 2.75
N THR A 116 -5.28 4.44 3.10
CA THR A 116 -3.98 4.19 2.45
C THR A 116 -4.16 3.87 0.97
N ASP A 117 -5.21 3.15 0.59
CA ASP A 117 -5.47 2.77 -0.80
C ASP A 117 -5.72 3.99 -1.68
N ARG A 118 -6.53 4.95 -1.20
CA ARG A 118 -6.78 6.22 -1.89
C ARG A 118 -5.54 7.10 -1.96
N GLN A 119 -4.80 7.24 -0.86
CA GLN A 119 -3.56 8.02 -0.84
C GLN A 119 -2.50 7.46 -1.81
N GLN A 120 -2.39 6.13 -1.91
CA GLN A 120 -1.46 5.50 -2.85
C GLN A 120 -1.88 5.69 -4.31
N ALA A 121 -3.16 5.53 -4.62
CA ALA A 121 -3.69 5.80 -5.96
C ALA A 121 -3.49 7.27 -6.37
N ASP A 122 -3.74 8.20 -5.45
CA ASP A 122 -3.52 9.64 -5.66
C ASP A 122 -2.03 9.97 -5.85
N ALA A 123 -1.13 9.30 -5.11
CA ALA A 123 0.31 9.46 -5.30
C ALA A 123 0.76 9.01 -6.70
N VAL A 124 0.18 7.92 -7.23
CA VAL A 124 0.42 7.49 -8.61
C VAL A 124 -0.11 8.53 -9.59
N LEU A 125 -1.33 9.04 -9.40
CA LEU A 125 -1.88 10.10 -10.24
C LEU A 125 -0.99 11.36 -10.26
N ALA A 126 -0.40 11.74 -9.12
CA ALA A 126 0.53 12.87 -9.05
C ALA A 126 1.78 12.65 -9.92
N LEU A 127 2.35 11.44 -9.90
CA LEU A 127 3.49 11.08 -10.76
C LEU A 127 3.14 11.24 -12.25
N TYR A 128 1.96 10.81 -12.66
CA TYR A 128 1.49 10.93 -14.05
C TYR A 128 0.99 12.34 -14.41
N SER A 129 0.69 13.17 -13.42
CA SER A 129 0.38 14.59 -13.60
C SER A 129 1.64 15.44 -13.87
N GLY A 130 2.83 14.87 -13.69
CA GLY A 130 4.10 15.61 -13.77
C GLY A 130 4.43 16.41 -12.51
N GLN A 131 3.69 16.18 -11.41
CA GLN A 131 4.01 16.75 -10.10
C GLN A 131 5.06 15.84 -9.45
N ARG A 132 6.30 16.33 -9.35
CA ARG A 132 7.39 15.70 -8.61
C ARG A 132 7.99 16.69 -7.63
#